data_AF-A0A4Y2M0V9-F1
#
_entry.id   AF-A0A4Y2M0V9-F1
#
_cell.length_a   1.000
_cell.length_b   1.000
_cell.length_c   1.000
_cell.angle_alpha   90.00
_cell.angle_beta   90.00
_cell.angle_gamma   90.00
#
_symmetry.space_group_name_H-M   'P 1'
#
loop_
_entity.id
_entity.type
_entity.pdbx_description
1 polymer ?
#
loop_
_entity_poly.entity_id
_entity_poly.type
_entity_poly.pdbx_seq_one_letter_code
_entity_poly.pdbx_strand_id
1 'polypeptide(L)'
;MVDPIISCKAFMVHPEYLLLSMMADERRHIRELVVRRITRARGSSSTIERRRFVAPKLNFKANQHIDIIDWFKCVVTEPPITADFTV
;
A
#
# COMPACT_ATOMS: atom_id res chain seq x y z
N MET A 1 7.26 15.53 -5.31
CA MET A 1 8.57 15.04 -4.83
C MET A 1 8.26 14.10 -3.68
N VAL A 2 8.64 12.84 -3.80
CA VAL A 2 8.38 11.84 -2.74
C VAL A 2 9.18 12.24 -1.50
N ASP A 3 8.52 12.26 -0.34
CA ASP A 3 9.17 12.66 0.91
C ASP A 3 10.45 11.85 1.17
N PRO A 4 11.53 12.49 1.65
CA PRO A 4 12.78 11.80 1.99
C PRO A 4 12.58 10.63 2.96
N ILE A 5 11.54 10.69 3.80
CA ILE A 5 11.16 9.65 4.76
C ILE A 5 10.77 8.34 4.05
N ILE A 6 10.13 8.43 2.90
CA ILE A 6 9.74 7.26 2.10
C ILE A 6 10.97 6.68 1.40
N SER A 7 11.94 7.50 1.01
CA SER A 7 13.22 7.04 0.43
C SER A 7 14.04 6.22 1.43
N CYS A 8 14.14 6.67 2.69
CA CYS A 8 14.89 5.93 3.73
C CYS A 8 14.18 4.66 4.19
N LYS A 9 12.85 4.64 4.18
CA LYS A 9 12.06 3.45 4.53
C LYS A 9 11.80 2.53 3.36
N ALA A 10 12.11 2.94 2.13
CA ALA A 10 11.81 2.25 0.88
C ALA A 10 12.06 0.74 0.94
N PHE A 11 13.24 0.32 1.43
CA PHE A 11 13.61 -1.10 1.57
C PHE A 11 12.68 -1.90 2.51
N MET A 12 12.09 -1.23 3.50
CA MET A 12 11.14 -1.78 4.48
C MET A 12 9.68 -1.42 4.19
N VAL A 13 9.38 -0.70 3.09
CA VAL A 13 8.02 -0.29 2.73
C VAL A 13 7.27 -1.53 2.25
N HIS A 14 6.62 -2.20 3.19
CA HIS A 14 5.50 -3.06 2.88
C HIS A 14 4.48 -2.25 2.06
N PRO A 15 3.84 -2.85 1.05
CA PRO A 15 2.73 -2.22 0.31
C PRO A 15 1.64 -1.67 1.25
N GLU A 16 1.49 -2.30 2.42
CA GLU A 16 0.61 -1.87 3.50
C GLU A 16 0.95 -0.47 4.04
N TYR A 17 2.23 -0.13 4.24
CA TYR A 17 2.63 1.21 4.70
C TYR A 17 2.29 2.29 3.66
N LEU A 18 2.45 1.95 2.38
CA LEU A 18 2.11 2.86 1.28
C LEU A 18 0.59 3.11 1.23
N LEU A 19 -0.23 2.08 1.46
CA LEU A 19 -1.68 2.22 1.58
C LEU A 19 -2.06 3.14 2.75
N LEU A 20 -1.39 3.03 3.89
CA LEU A 20 -1.64 3.90 5.06
C LEU A 20 -1.25 5.35 4.76
N SER A 21 -0.10 5.57 4.13
CA SER A 21 0.33 6.91 3.71
C SER A 21 -0.68 7.55 2.76
N MET A 22 -1.23 6.77 1.82
CA MET A 22 -2.23 7.26 0.86
C MET A 22 -3.61 7.47 1.49
N MET A 23 -3.93 6.75 2.58
CA MET A 23 -5.17 6.96 3.33
C MET A 23 -5.15 8.32 4.04
N ALA A 24 -3.98 8.75 4.53
CA ALA A 24 -3.77 10.05 5.16
C ALA A 24 -3.57 11.20 4.16
N ASP A 25 -3.59 10.93 2.85
CA ASP A 25 -3.41 11.95 1.82
C ASP A 25 -4.61 12.91 1.74
N GLU A 26 -4.35 14.20 1.56
CA GLU A 26 -5.38 15.24 1.46
C GLU A 26 -6.25 15.12 0.20
N ARG A 27 -5.72 14.49 -0.85
CA ARG A 27 -6.40 14.35 -2.14
C ARG A 27 -7.44 13.25 -2.09
N ARG A 28 -8.71 13.63 -2.26
CA ARG A 28 -9.86 12.70 -2.20
C ARG A 28 -9.74 11.51 -3.16
N HIS A 29 -9.28 11.74 -4.39
CA HIS A 29 -9.13 10.67 -5.39
C HIS A 29 -8.10 9.59 -4.98
N ILE A 30 -7.06 9.97 -4.22
CA ILE A 30 -6.06 9.03 -3.69
C ILE A 30 -6.67 8.19 -2.57
N ARG A 31 -7.40 8.82 -1.63
CA ARG A 31 -8.09 8.09 -0.56
C ARG A 31 -9.12 7.11 -1.09
N GLU A 32 -9.93 7.50 -2.08
CA GLU A 32 -10.90 6.61 -2.71
C GLU A 32 -10.23 5.40 -3.39
N LEU A 33 -9.08 5.62 -4.05
CA LEU A 33 -8.30 4.55 -4.66
C LEU A 33 -7.78 3.56 -3.60
N VAL A 34 -7.32 4.05 -2.45
CA VAL A 34 -6.85 3.21 -1.33
C VAL A 34 -7.96 2.35 -0.78
N VAL A 35 -9.13 2.93 -0.51
CA VAL A 35 -10.28 2.20 0.03
C VAL A 35 -10.64 1.04 -0.91
N ARG A 36 -10.73 1.30 -2.21
CA ARG A 36 -10.99 0.25 -3.22
C ARG A 36 -9.94 -0.87 -3.19
N ARG A 37 -8.66 -0.52 -3.03
CA ARG A 37 -7.55 -1.49 -2.97
C ARG A 37 -7.61 -2.34 -1.70
N ILE A 38 -7.91 -1.73 -0.56
CA ILE A 38 -8.07 -2.44 0.73
C ILE A 38 -9.26 -3.39 0.66
N THR A 39 -10.41 -2.93 0.15
CA THR A 39 -11.59 -3.79 -0.03
C THR A 39 -11.30 -4.97 -0.95
N ARG A 40 -10.53 -4.75 -2.03
CA ARG A 40 -10.09 -5.84 -2.91
C ARG A 40 -9.13 -6.81 -2.21
N ALA A 41 -8.18 -6.30 -1.43
CA ALA A 41 -7.22 -7.10 -0.67
C ALA A 41 -7.89 -7.98 0.40
N ARG A 42 -8.93 -7.46 1.08
CA ARG A 42 -9.82 -8.21 1.99
C ARG A 42 -10.46 -9.41 1.29
N GLY A 43 -11.08 -9.19 0.13
CA GLY A 43 -11.74 -10.27 -0.62
C GLY A 43 -10.78 -11.38 -1.08
N SER A 44 -9.49 -11.07 -1.25
CA SER A 44 -8.45 -12.03 -1.62
C SER A 44 -7.76 -12.72 -0.44
N SER A 45 -8.12 -12.42 0.82
CA SER A 45 -7.43 -12.92 2.01
C SER A 45 -7.79 -14.35 2.42
N SER A 46 -8.46 -15.13 1.56
CA SER A 46 -9.08 -16.40 1.93
C SER A 46 -8.10 -17.56 2.21
N THR A 47 -6.78 -17.41 2.20
CA THR A 47 -5.88 -18.59 2.35
C THR A 47 -4.43 -18.30 2.76
N ILE A 48 -4.14 -17.27 3.57
CA ILE A 48 -2.75 -16.99 3.95
C ILE A 48 -2.61 -16.99 5.48
N GLU A 49 -2.31 -18.16 6.06
CA GLU A 49 -1.97 -18.33 7.49
C GLU A 49 -0.76 -17.49 7.93
N ARG A 50 0.10 -17.08 6.99
CA ARG A 50 1.28 -16.25 7.24
C ARG A 50 1.55 -15.30 6.07
N ARG A 51 1.38 -13.99 6.29
CA ARG A 51 1.66 -12.95 5.28
C ARG A 51 3.11 -13.06 4.81
N ARG A 52 3.32 -13.45 3.55
CA ARG A 52 4.68 -13.53 2.98
C ARG A 52 5.12 -12.11 2.62
N PHE A 53 6.18 -11.62 3.26
CA PHE A 53 6.80 -10.38 2.83
C PHE A 53 7.47 -10.60 1.47
N VAL A 54 6.99 -9.88 0.46
CA VAL A 54 7.64 -9.80 -0.85
C VAL A 54 8.00 -8.34 -1.05
N ALA A 55 9.30 -8.05 -1.12
CA ALA A 55 9.77 -6.71 -1.36
C ALA A 55 9.29 -6.23 -2.75
N PRO A 56 8.48 -5.16 -2.83
CA PRO A 56 8.03 -4.63 -4.11
C PRO A 56 9.21 -4.02 -4.88
N LYS A 57 9.16 -4.08 -6.21
CA LYS A 57 10.09 -3.34 -7.05
C LYS A 57 9.72 -1.85 -6.98
N LEU A 58 10.58 -1.05 -6.37
CA LEU A 58 10.35 0.37 -6.14
C LEU A 58 10.85 1.21 -7.32
N ASN A 59 10.04 2.19 -7.72
CA ASN A 59 10.39 3.22 -8.67
C ASN A 59 10.72 4.53 -7.93
N PHE A 60 11.99 4.75 -7.65
CA PHE A 60 12.46 5.97 -6.96
C PHE A 60 12.30 7.26 -7.78
N LYS A 61 12.02 7.15 -9.10
CA LYS A 61 11.74 8.30 -9.96
C LYS A 61 10.27 8.73 -9.95
N ALA A 62 9.42 8.04 -9.19
CA ALA A 62 8.02 8.38 -9.08
C ALA A 62 7.81 9.77 -8.46
N ASN A 63 6.91 10.55 -9.05
CA ASN A 63 6.52 11.85 -8.50
C ASN A 63 5.42 11.75 -7.44
N GLN A 64 4.66 10.66 -7.49
CA GLN A 64 3.53 10.39 -6.60
C GLN A 64 3.68 9.03 -5.93
N HIS A 65 3.13 8.89 -4.73
CA HIS A 65 3.17 7.65 -3.95
C HIS A 65 2.60 6.45 -4.72
N ILE A 66 1.62 6.69 -5.61
CA ILE A 66 0.97 5.65 -6.43
C ILE A 66 1.91 5.01 -7.45
N ASP A 67 2.93 5.73 -7.91
CA ASP A 67 3.82 5.25 -8.96
C ASP A 67 5.08 4.60 -8.38
N ILE A 68 5.23 4.61 -7.04
CA ILE A 68 6.39 4.04 -6.35
C ILE A 68 6.42 2.53 -6.53
N ILE A 69 5.27 1.85 -6.57
CA ILE A 69 5.21 0.39 -6.75
C ILE A 69 4.33 0.02 -7.93
N ASP A 70 4.73 -1.05 -8.62
CA ASP A 70 3.86 -1.69 -9.61
C ASP A 70 2.78 -2.50 -8.87
N TRP A 71 1.61 -1.89 -8.74
CA TRP A 71 0.46 -2.47 -8.07
C TRP A 71 -0.14 -3.71 -8.76
N PHE A 72 0.18 -3.95 -10.04
CA PHE A 72 -0.28 -5.13 -10.76
C PHE A 72 0.63 -6.33 -10.50
N LYS A 73 1.92 -6.08 -10.24
CA LYS A 73 2.92 -7.12 -9.97
C LYS A 73 3.14 -7.36 -8.48
N CYS A 74 2.75 -6.42 -7.64
CA CYS A 74 2.90 -6.53 -6.21
C CYS A 74 1.70 -7.24 -5.57
N VAL A 75 1.97 -8.23 -4.72
CA VAL A 75 0.94 -8.84 -3.87
C VAL A 75 0.61 -7.87 -2.74
N VAL A 76 -0.62 -7.36 -2.74
CA VAL A 76 -1.12 -6.43 -1.74
C VAL A 76 -2.00 -7.19 -0.76
N THR A 77 -1.58 -7.20 0.49
CA THR A 77 -2.39 -7.69 1.62
C THR A 77 -3.07 -6.51 2.32
N GLU A 78 -4.14 -6.81 3.03
CA GLU A 78 -4.79 -5.81 3.87
C GLU A 78 -3.85 -5.41 5.04
N PRO A 79 -3.63 -4.09 5.27
CA PRO A 79 -2.95 -3.61 6.48
C PRO A 79 -3.66 -4.12 7.75
N PRO A 80 -2.93 -4.63 8.75
CA PRO A 80 -3.57 -5.18 9.96
C PRO A 80 -4.37 -4.12 10.72
N ILE A 81 -3.92 -2.87 10.69
CA ILE A 81 -4.65 -1.74 11.28
C ILE A 81 -6.01 -1.50 10.62
N THR A 82 -6.21 -1.88 9.35
CA THR A 82 -7.51 -1.72 8.68
C THR A 82 -8.41 -2.93 8.82
N ALA A 83 -7.91 -4.05 9.35
CA ALA A 83 -8.71 -5.24 9.60
C ALA A 83 -9.78 -4.99 10.67
N ASP A 84 -9.45 -4.19 11.70
CA ASP A 84 -10.37 -3.85 12.79
C ASP A 84 -11.37 -2.75 12.41
N PHE A 85 -11.10 -1.99 11.35
CA PHE A 85 -12.03 -0.98 10.83
C PHE A 85 -13.00 -1.61 9.83
N THR A 86 -14.11 -2.13 10.36
CA THR A 86 -15.33 -2.39 9.58
C THR A 86 -15.86 -1.06 9.04
N VAL A 87 -15.89 -0.94 7.71
CA VAL A 87 -16.64 0.10 6.99
C VAL A 87 -18.02 -0.46 6.71
#